data_AF-A0A1Q8VBR1-F1
#
_entry.id   AF-A0A1Q8VBR1-F1
#
_cell.length_a   1.000
_cell.length_b   1.000
_cell.length_c   1.000
_cell.angle_alpha   90.00
_cell.angle_beta   90.00
_cell.angle_gamma   90.00
#
_symmetry.space_group_name_H-M   'P 1'
#
loop_
_entity.id
_entity.type
_entity.pdbx_description
1 polymer ?
#
loop_
_entity_poly.entity_id
_entity_poly.type
_entity_poly.pdbx_seq_one_letter_code
_entity_poly.pdbx_strand_id
1 'polypeptide(L)'
;MPSYRSILTVSVLKAGHDPGDVESAAWDAVRRTTVLEAFQVDVVRGEPRVTVRFTGSDDAEARGVHARVVETIGSVAQIERAWPAIVVGGRSVPIGERP
;
A
#
# COMPACT_ATOMS: atom_id res chain seq x y z
N MET A 1 -11.61 -12.13 9.11
CA MET A 1 -11.20 -10.77 8.68
C MET A 1 -10.71 -10.88 7.25
N PRO A 2 -11.28 -10.13 6.29
CA PRO A 2 -10.77 -10.10 4.92
C PRO A 2 -9.32 -9.61 4.87
N SER A 3 -8.58 -10.11 3.87
CA SER A 3 -7.26 -9.60 3.52
C SER A 3 -7.41 -8.52 2.45
N TYR A 4 -6.73 -7.41 2.64
CA TYR A 4 -6.70 -6.25 1.77
C TYR A 4 -5.29 -5.97 1.28
N ARG A 5 -5.20 -5.25 0.17
CA ARG A 5 -3.96 -4.81 -0.46
C ARG A 5 -4.04 -3.31 -0.74
N SER A 6 -3.05 -2.56 -0.30
CA SER A 6 -2.74 -1.24 -0.85
C SER A 6 -1.69 -1.43 -1.94
N ILE A 7 -2.02 -1.07 -3.18
CA ILE A 7 -1.13 -1.25 -4.34
C ILE A 7 -0.71 0.12 -4.83
N LEU A 8 0.59 0.39 -4.85
CA LEU A 8 1.17 1.68 -5.20
C LEU A 8 2.23 1.53 -6.28
N THR A 9 2.23 2.43 -7.27
CA THR A 9 3.36 2.64 -8.18
C THR A 9 4.22 3.74 -7.59
N VAL A 10 5.45 3.39 -7.18
CA VAL A 10 6.40 4.30 -6.52
C VAL A 10 7.55 4.56 -7.47
N SER A 11 7.89 5.81 -7.71
CA SER A 11 8.88 6.19 -8.74
C SER A 11 10.19 6.69 -8.12
N VAL A 12 10.21 7.94 -7.66
CA VAL A 12 11.42 8.63 -7.21
C VAL A 12 11.38 8.80 -5.69
N LEU A 13 12.46 8.42 -5.02
CA LEU A 13 12.65 8.73 -3.60
C LEU A 13 12.86 10.24 -3.42
N LYS A 14 12.26 10.82 -2.39
CA LYS A 14 12.52 12.21 -2.05
C LYS A 14 13.92 12.37 -1.47
N ALA A 15 14.44 13.59 -1.55
CA ALA A 15 15.78 13.90 -1.07
C ALA A 15 15.98 13.49 0.40
N GLY A 16 17.10 12.81 0.69
CA GLY A 16 17.43 12.35 2.03
C GLY A 16 16.80 11.01 2.44
N HIS A 17 15.99 10.38 1.58
CA HIS A 17 15.41 9.07 1.83
C HIS A 17 16.09 7.95 1.06
N ASP A 18 16.08 6.76 1.65
CA ASP A 18 16.55 5.52 1.03
C ASP A 18 15.39 4.53 0.80
N PRO A 19 15.56 3.47 -0.02
CA PRO A 19 14.49 2.52 -0.30
C PRO A 19 13.87 1.86 0.95
N GLY A 20 14.64 1.67 2.02
CA GLY A 20 14.18 1.10 3.29
C GLY A 20 13.21 2.01 4.05
N ASP A 21 13.25 3.32 3.80
CA ASP A 21 12.28 4.27 4.35
C ASP A 21 10.86 4.03 3.82
N VAL A 22 10.72 3.50 2.61
CA VAL A 22 9.41 3.16 2.02
C VAL A 22 8.74 2.02 2.79
N GLU A 23 9.52 0.98 3.12
CA GLU A 23 9.05 -0.13 3.94
C GLU A 23 8.72 0.37 5.36
N SER A 24 9.62 1.13 5.98
CA SER A 24 9.42 1.69 7.32
C SER A 24 8.17 2.56 7.40
N ALA A 25 7.93 3.41 6.39
CA ALA A 25 6.73 4.23 6.28
C ALA A 25 5.45 3.38 6.17
N ALA A 26 5.48 2.31 5.36
CA ALA A 26 4.36 1.38 5.24
C ALA A 26 4.04 0.69 6.56
N TRP A 27 5.06 0.21 7.28
CA TRP A 27 4.91 -0.37 8.62
C TRP A 27 4.29 0.62 9.61
N ASP A 28 4.78 1.85 9.63
CA ASP A 28 4.30 2.93 10.49
C ASP A 28 2.84 3.31 10.21
N ALA A 29 2.38 3.18 8.96
CA ALA A 29 1.00 3.43 8.58
C ALA A 29 0.04 2.36 9.10
N VAL A 30 0.43 1.08 8.98
CA VAL A 30 -0.48 -0.04 9.24
C VAL A 30 -0.51 -0.42 10.72
N ARG A 31 0.65 -0.46 11.41
CA ARG A 31 0.76 -1.00 12.78
C ARG A 31 -0.09 -0.29 13.83
N ARG A 32 -0.56 0.93 13.54
CA ARG A 32 -1.41 1.74 14.43
C ARG A 32 -2.89 1.36 14.34
N THR A 33 -3.29 0.65 13.30
CA THR A 33 -4.70 0.39 12.98
C THR A 33 -4.99 -1.10 12.86
N THR A 34 -4.08 -1.88 12.29
CA THR A 34 -4.30 -3.32 12.04
C THR A 34 -2.98 -4.09 11.90
N VAL A 35 -3.07 -5.40 11.66
CA VAL A 35 -1.93 -6.29 11.39
C VAL A 35 -1.47 -6.10 9.95
N LEU A 36 -0.18 -5.79 9.79
CA LEU A 36 0.49 -5.93 8.51
C LEU A 36 0.82 -7.40 8.28
N GLU A 37 0.27 -7.98 7.21
CA GLU A 37 0.52 -9.37 6.82
C GLU A 37 1.83 -9.50 6.04
N ALA A 38 2.10 -8.54 5.14
CA ALA A 38 3.32 -8.53 4.33
C ALA A 38 3.54 -7.17 3.66
N PHE A 39 4.81 -6.87 3.39
CA PHE A 39 5.25 -5.82 2.49
C PHE A 39 5.98 -6.46 1.30
N GLN A 40 5.66 -6.05 0.08
CA GLN A 40 6.27 -6.59 -1.14
C GLN A 40 6.64 -5.47 -2.11
N VAL A 41 7.81 -5.59 -2.72
CA VAL A 41 8.28 -4.75 -3.82
C VAL A 41 8.48 -5.63 -5.04
N ASP A 42 7.77 -5.31 -6.12
CA ASP A 42 7.83 -6.01 -7.40
C ASP A 42 8.11 -5.03 -8.54
N VAL A 43 8.47 -5.55 -9.71
CA VAL A 43 8.48 -4.76 -10.96
C VAL A 43 7.40 -5.30 -11.89
N VAL A 44 6.42 -4.46 -12.24
CA VAL A 44 5.30 -4.85 -13.09
C VAL A 44 5.27 -3.97 -14.32
N ARG A 45 5.43 -4.58 -15.51
CA ARG A 45 5.50 -3.86 -16.80
C ARG A 45 6.56 -2.75 -16.81
N GLY A 46 7.67 -2.95 -16.10
CA GLY A 46 8.77 -1.97 -15.99
C GLY A 46 8.59 -0.93 -14.88
N GLU A 47 7.52 -1.00 -14.10
CA GLU A 47 7.23 -0.02 -13.04
C GLU A 47 7.45 -0.63 -11.66
N PRO A 48 8.16 0.06 -10.73
CA PRO A 48 8.27 -0.38 -9.35
C PRO A 48 6.90 -0.34 -8.67
N ARG A 49 6.50 -1.47 -8.10
CA ARG A 49 5.21 -1.63 -7.45
C ARG A 49 5.37 -2.10 -6.02
N VAL A 50 4.83 -1.30 -5.11
CA VAL A 50 4.73 -1.64 -3.69
C VAL A 50 3.36 -2.22 -3.42
N THR A 51 3.31 -3.36 -2.73
CA THR A 51 2.07 -3.96 -2.23
C THR A 51 2.15 -4.12 -0.72
N VAL A 52 1.25 -3.45 -0.02
CA VAL A 52 1.09 -3.55 1.43
C VAL A 52 -0.13 -4.43 1.71
N ARG A 53 0.07 -5.56 2.37
CA ARG A 53 -0.98 -6.53 2.71
C ARG A 53 -1.36 -6.42 4.17
N PHE A 54 -2.65 -6.34 4.45
CA PHE A 54 -3.15 -6.17 5.81
C PHE A 54 -4.55 -6.76 5.96
N THR A 55 -4.93 -7.13 7.18
CA THR A 55 -6.31 -7.51 7.50
C THR A 55 -7.16 -6.29 7.82
N GLY A 56 -8.46 -6.33 7.55
CA GLY A 56 -9.40 -5.29 7.99
C GLY A 56 -10.75 -5.88 8.34
N SER A 57 -11.63 -5.10 8.94
CA SER A 57 -13.00 -5.51 9.28
C SER A 57 -13.94 -5.34 8.10
N ASP A 58 -13.79 -4.25 7.35
CA ASP A 58 -14.60 -3.89 6.19
C ASP A 58 -13.84 -2.98 5.20
N ASP A 59 -14.47 -2.68 4.06
CA ASP A 59 -13.91 -1.83 3.01
C ASP A 59 -13.68 -0.37 3.48
N ALA A 60 -14.43 0.12 4.46
CA ALA A 60 -14.28 1.49 4.95
C ALA A 60 -12.99 1.63 5.77
N GLU A 61 -12.74 0.67 6.67
CA GLU A 61 -11.47 0.56 7.40
C GLU A 61 -10.30 0.40 6.42
N ALA A 62 -10.45 -0.46 5.41
CA ALA A 62 -9.41 -0.69 4.42
C ALA A 62 -9.05 0.56 3.61
N ARG A 63 -10.04 1.41 3.27
CA ARG A 63 -9.79 2.72 2.65
C ARG A 63 -9.07 3.68 3.59
N GLY A 64 -9.38 3.66 4.88
CA GLY A 64 -8.67 4.44 5.90
C GLY A 64 -7.20 4.05 6.01
N VAL A 65 -6.91 2.74 6.08
CA VAL A 65 -5.53 2.22 6.08
C VAL A 65 -4.82 2.57 4.78
N HIS A 66 -5.48 2.43 3.63
CA HIS A 66 -4.92 2.80 2.34
C HIS A 66 -4.51 4.29 2.28
N ALA A 67 -5.40 5.19 2.70
CA ALA A 67 -5.11 6.62 2.72
C ALA A 67 -3.87 6.93 3.59
N ARG A 68 -3.76 6.27 4.75
CA ARG A 68 -2.60 6.38 5.65
C ARG A 68 -1.31 5.88 5.00
N VAL A 69 -1.37 4.76 4.28
CA VAL A 69 -0.23 4.20 3.54
C VAL A 69 0.22 5.16 2.44
N VAL A 70 -0.72 5.74 1.68
CA VAL A 70 -0.42 6.72 0.63
C VAL A 70 0.19 7.99 1.23
N GLU A 71 -0.35 8.51 2.33
CA GLU A 71 0.17 9.69 3.03
C GLU A 71 1.62 9.47 3.50
N THR A 72 1.88 8.36 4.18
CA THR A 72 3.19 8.07 4.79
C THR A 72 4.26 7.73 3.75
N ILE A 73 3.96 6.83 2.80
CA ILE A 73 4.88 6.53 1.70
C ILE A 73 5.07 7.78 0.82
N GLY A 74 4.00 8.54 0.61
CA GLY A 74 4.03 9.79 -0.12
C GLY A 74 4.89 10.86 0.56
N SER A 75 5.25 10.69 1.84
CA SER A 75 6.19 11.58 2.53
C SER A 75 7.64 11.28 2.15
N VAL A 76 7.97 10.02 1.82
CA VAL A 76 9.33 9.54 1.50
C VAL A 76 9.60 9.35 0.00
N ALA A 77 8.56 9.14 -0.81
CA ALA A 77 8.69 8.88 -2.24
C ALA A 77 7.53 9.45 -3.06
N GLN A 78 7.73 9.61 -4.37
CA GLN A 78 6.67 9.95 -5.32
C GLN A 78 5.79 8.73 -5.61
N ILE A 79 4.48 8.94 -5.60
CA ILE A 79 3.46 7.93 -5.90
C ILE A 79 2.74 8.35 -7.17
N GLU A 80 2.89 7.56 -8.23
CA GLU A 80 2.27 7.84 -9.53
C GLU A 80 0.81 7.37 -9.56
N ARG A 81 0.55 6.22 -8.92
CA ARG A 81 -0.78 5.60 -8.85
C ARG A 81 -0.90 4.83 -7.54
N ALA A 82 -2.08 4.86 -6.94
CA ALA A 82 -2.39 4.04 -5.78
C ALA A 82 -3.85 3.62 -5.80
N TRP A 83 -4.14 2.38 -5.41
CA TRP A 83 -5.50 1.94 -5.20
C TRP A 83 -5.59 0.84 -4.14
N PRO A 84 -6.70 0.80 -3.39
CA PRO A 84 -6.99 -0.30 -2.47
C PRO A 84 -7.69 -1.46 -3.19
N ALA A 85 -7.48 -2.68 -2.69
CA ALA A 85 -8.13 -3.89 -3.18
C ALA A 85 -8.44 -4.87 -2.04
N ILE A 86 -9.55 -5.61 -2.18
CA ILE A 86 -9.88 -6.78 -1.36
C ILE A 86 -9.35 -8.04 -2.06
N VAL A 87 -8.93 -9.04 -1.27
CA VAL A 87 -8.51 -10.35 -1.80
C VAL A 87 -9.69 -11.31 -1.85
N VAL A 88 -10.11 -11.69 -3.06
CA VAL A 88 -11.20 -12.66 -3.30
C VAL A 88 -10.64 -13.84 -4.10
N GLY A 89 -10.67 -15.05 -3.53
CA GLY A 89 -10.12 -16.24 -4.19
C GLY A 89 -8.64 -16.10 -4.57
N GLY A 90 -7.85 -15.39 -3.77
CA GLY A 90 -6.43 -15.09 -4.03
C GLY A 90 -6.17 -13.94 -5.01
N ARG A 91 -7.21 -13.35 -5.62
CA ARG A 91 -7.11 -12.26 -6.60
C ARG A 91 -7.37 -10.90 -5.94
N SER A 92 -6.63 -9.87 -6.37
CA SER A 92 -6.91 -8.49 -5.96
C SER A 92 -8.09 -7.94 -6.76
N VAL A 93 -9.17 -7.56 -6.06
CA VAL A 93 -10.34 -6.88 -6.63
C VAL A 93 -10.35 -5.43 -6.09
N PRO A 94 -10.28 -4.40 -6.94
CA PRO A 94 -10.30 -3.00 -6.48
C PRO A 94 -11.54 -2.69 -5.63
N ILE A 95 -11.36 -1.92 -4.54
CA ILE A 95 -12.47 -1.45 -3.70
C ILE A 95 -12.74 0.05 -3.94
N GLY A 96 -13.30 0.36 -5.09
CA GLY A 96 -13.53 1.72 -5.58
C GLY A 96 -13.14 1.83 -7.06
N GLU A 97 -13.13 3.04 -7.60
CA GLU A 97 -12.61 3.26 -8.95
C GLU A 97 -11.10 2.99 -9.00
N ARG A 98 -10.68 2.28 -10.04
CA ARG A 98 -9.27 2.07 -10.34
C ARG A 98 -8.79 3.25 -11.19
N PRO A 99 -7.66 3.88 -10.85
CA PRO A 99 -7.07 4.93 -11.69
C PRO A 99 -6.61 4.38 -13.04
#